data_AF-A0A662N574-F1
#
_entry.id   AF-A0A662N574-F1
#
_cell.length_a   1.000
_cell.length_b   1.000
_cell.length_c   1.000
_cell.angle_alpha   90.00
_cell.angle_beta   90.00
_cell.angle_gamma   90.00
#
_symmetry.space_group_name_H-M   'P 1'
#
loop_
_entity.id
_entity.type
_entity.pdbx_description
1 polymer ?
#
loop_
_entity_poly.entity_id
_entity_poly.type
_entity_poly.pdbx_seq_one_letter_code
_entity_poly.pdbx_strand_id
1 'polypeptide(L)'
;MQLVRHDIYGKGKIKKRRFGGFELYVEFEDGIGRWVRRDEIRFLPDDPASEEQEPLGSISHEEQFKARQIVEALRLGIVPHKYVEEFTFGRKREAEQIRNWMSRRDEGSLLIIGEYGAGKTHLLEYIYSIALRDGWAVSLVELDPNESPLHKPKTIYRKIISSFRFGKKKNDFREFLRQIANNSKWHKLKEHAHLGPVIQSIRNNKDTDDYLEWIEGLSEAKYPTVEKHVFDSGVIIEKKVLGYGFMEERTTLGKS
;
A
#
# COMPACT_ATOMS: atom_id res chain seq x y z
N MET A 1 33.11 31.13 22.36
CA MET A 1 31.92 31.65 21.65
C MET A 1 32.10 31.30 20.19
N GLN A 2 31.19 30.52 19.61
CA GLN A 2 31.39 29.93 18.29
C GLN A 2 31.14 30.97 17.18
N LEU A 3 32.13 31.19 16.31
CA LEU A 3 32.02 32.09 15.17
C LEU A 3 31.31 31.40 14.00
N VAL A 4 30.49 32.14 13.28
CA VAL A 4 29.75 31.67 12.11
C VAL A 4 29.82 32.69 10.98
N ARG A 5 29.52 32.25 9.76
CA ARG A 5 29.37 33.10 8.57
C ARG A 5 28.04 32.79 7.90
N HIS A 6 27.27 33.83 7.60
CA HIS A 6 26.06 33.78 6.78
C HIS A 6 26.37 34.42 5.43
N ASP A 7 25.84 33.87 4.33
CA ASP A 7 26.16 34.34 2.97
C ASP A 7 25.72 35.79 2.74
N ILE A 8 24.60 36.20 3.36
CA ILE A 8 24.05 37.56 3.29
C ILE A 8 24.62 38.50 4.36
N TYR A 9 24.71 38.07 5.62
CA TYR A 9 24.98 38.95 6.76
C TYR A 9 26.44 38.96 7.22
N GLY A 10 27.31 38.20 6.54
CA GLY A 10 28.73 38.14 6.88
C GLY A 10 28.99 37.32 8.15
N LYS A 11 30.05 37.68 8.88
CA LYS A 11 30.46 36.93 10.07
C LYS A 11 29.64 37.35 11.29
N GLY A 12 29.42 36.42 12.20
CA GLY A 12 28.71 36.69 13.43
C GLY A 12 29.05 35.72 14.54
N LYS A 13 28.61 36.05 15.75
CA LYS A 13 28.84 35.27 16.97
C LYS A 13 27.52 34.72 17.49
N ILE A 14 27.45 33.41 17.71
CA ILE A 14 26.26 32.79 18.31
C ILE A 14 26.15 33.22 19.77
N LYS A 15 24.97 33.72 20.15
CA LYS A 15 24.62 34.12 21.52
C LYS A 15 23.59 33.20 22.16
N LYS A 16 22.60 32.73 21.40
CA LYS A 16 21.50 31.89 21.91
C LYS A 16 21.12 30.82 20.89
N ARG A 17 20.42 29.78 21.37
CA ARG A 17 19.89 28.68 20.58
C ARG A 17 18.43 28.42 20.97
N ARG A 18 17.58 28.04 20.02
CA ARG A 18 16.20 27.58 20.29
C ARG A 18 15.82 26.43 19.37
N PHE A 19 14.66 25.81 19.61
CA PHE A 19 14.17 24.63 18.86
C PHE A 19 15.24 23.52 18.72
N GLY A 20 15.88 23.13 19.82
CA GLY A 20 16.92 22.09 19.79
C GLY A 20 18.19 22.45 19.00
N GLY A 21 18.38 23.73 18.65
CA GLY A 21 19.55 24.19 17.90
C GLY A 21 19.35 24.34 16.39
N PHE A 22 18.11 24.19 15.90
CA PHE A 22 17.76 24.49 14.51
C PHE A 22 17.83 25.98 14.18
N GLU A 23 17.59 26.84 15.16
CA GLU A 23 17.72 28.29 15.00
C GLU A 23 18.71 28.86 16.03
N LEU A 24 19.55 29.76 15.53
CA LEU A 24 20.67 30.33 16.25
C LEU A 24 20.52 31.84 16.24
N TYR A 25 20.61 32.46 17.42
CA TYR A 25 20.63 33.91 17.54
C TYR A 25 22.08 34.36 17.36
N VAL A 26 22.36 35.00 16.23
CA VAL A 26 23.69 35.41 15.80
C VAL A 26 23.76 36.92 15.79
N GLU A 27 24.72 37.47 16.51
CA GLU A 27 25.08 38.89 16.44
C GLU A 27 26.14 39.05 15.35
N PHE A 28 25.76 39.73 14.26
CA PHE A 28 26.62 39.92 13.09
C PHE A 28 27.51 41.15 13.23
N GLU A 29 28.51 41.27 12.36
CA GLU A 29 29.46 42.40 12.32
C GLU A 29 28.78 43.76 12.08
N ASP A 30 27.55 43.77 11.57
CA ASP A 30 26.70 44.96 11.45
C ASP A 30 26.09 45.43 12.79
N GLY A 31 26.36 44.71 13.89
CA GLY A 31 25.85 45.01 15.23
C GLY A 31 24.40 44.57 15.46
N ILE A 32 23.76 43.91 14.49
CA ILE A 32 22.36 43.49 14.59
C ILE A 32 22.29 41.98 14.87
N GLY A 33 21.62 41.63 15.97
CA GLY A 33 21.33 40.25 16.34
C GLY A 33 20.08 39.70 15.64
N ARG A 34 20.22 38.58 14.93
CA ARG A 34 19.12 37.93 14.18
C ARG A 34 19.01 36.45 14.51
N TRP A 35 17.80 35.92 14.44
CA TRP A 35 17.60 34.47 14.40
C TRP A 35 17.82 34.00 12.96
N VAL A 36 18.78 33.08 12.78
CA VAL A 36 19.10 32.45 11.50
C VAL A 36 19.02 30.94 11.64
N ARG A 37 18.67 30.24 10.56
CA ARG A 37 18.62 28.78 10.61
C ARG A 37 20.04 28.21 10.56
N ARG A 38 20.23 27.05 11.18
CA ARG A 38 21.54 26.40 11.26
C ARG A 38 22.11 26.03 9.88
N ASP A 39 21.25 25.71 8.91
CA ASP A 39 21.60 25.37 7.53
C ASP A 39 21.96 26.59 6.67
N GLU A 40 21.64 27.81 7.12
CA GLU A 40 21.97 29.07 6.44
C GLU A 40 23.36 29.63 6.85
N ILE A 41 24.03 28.99 7.82
CA ILE A 41 25.31 29.48 8.35
C ILE A 41 26.42 28.42 8.33
N ARG A 42 27.64 28.89 8.07
CA ARG A 42 28.85 28.08 8.14
C ARG A 42 29.58 28.36 9.45
N PHE A 43 29.90 27.31 10.20
CA PHE A 43 30.73 27.44 11.39
C PHE A 43 32.17 27.67 10.98
N LEU A 44 32.79 28.72 11.54
CA LEU A 44 34.21 28.99 11.32
C LEU A 44 34.99 28.29 12.43
N PRO A 45 36.04 27.52 12.11
CA PRO A 45 36.90 26.91 13.12
C PRO A 45 37.64 27.98 13.92
N ASP A 46 37.99 27.67 15.17
CA ASP A 46 38.77 28.55 16.04
C ASP A 46 40.25 28.65 15.60
N ASP A 47 40.70 27.77 14.69
CA ASP A 47 42.05 27.72 14.11
C ASP A 47 41.98 27.46 12.59
N PRO A 48 42.53 28.35 11.72
CA PRO A 48 42.50 28.18 10.27
C PRO A 48 43.42 27.06 9.73
N ALA A 49 44.20 26.39 10.57
CA ALA A 49 45.13 25.33 10.16
C ALA A 49 44.54 23.91 10.11
N SER A 50 43.26 23.71 10.44
CA SER A 50 42.62 22.39 10.51
C SER A 50 41.55 22.15 9.43
N GLU A 51 41.65 22.80 8.26
CA GLU A 51 40.85 22.47 7.08
C GLU A 51 41.53 21.37 6.23
N GLU A 52 41.86 20.23 6.84
CA GLU A 52 41.65 18.98 6.11
C GLU A 52 40.15 18.71 6.23
N GLN A 53 39.41 19.14 5.21
CA GLN A 53 38.03 18.70 5.03
C GLN A 53 38.05 17.18 5.05
N GLU A 54 37.62 16.55 6.14
CA GLU A 54 37.17 15.16 6.04
C GLU A 54 36.10 15.17 4.96
N PRO A 55 36.31 14.50 3.82
CA PRO A 55 35.31 14.48 2.77
C PRO A 55 34.05 13.93 3.42
N LEU A 56 32.98 14.73 3.44
CA LEU A 56 31.62 14.24 3.65
C LEU A 56 31.50 13.00 2.80
N GLY A 57 31.50 11.83 3.45
CA GLY A 57 31.69 10.53 2.80
C GLY A 57 30.85 10.49 1.53
N SER A 58 31.48 10.16 0.41
CA SER A 58 30.87 10.23 -0.92
C SER A 58 29.50 9.55 -0.89
N ILE A 59 28.43 10.34 -0.85
CA ILE A 59 27.07 9.82 -0.83
C ILE A 59 26.91 9.02 -2.12
N SER A 60 26.59 7.73 -2.01
CA SER A 60 26.45 6.87 -3.17
C SER A 60 25.43 7.48 -4.15
N HIS A 61 25.68 7.35 -5.45
CA HIS A 61 24.71 7.74 -6.48
C HIS A 61 23.32 7.14 -6.21
N GLU A 62 23.27 5.96 -5.60
CA GLU A 62 22.04 5.26 -5.23
C GLU A 62 21.29 5.95 -4.08
N GLU A 63 22.01 6.45 -3.08
CA GLU A 63 21.45 7.19 -1.94
C GLU A 63 20.93 8.56 -2.38
N GLN A 64 21.67 9.25 -3.27
CA GLN A 64 21.20 10.51 -3.85
C GLN A 64 19.93 10.30 -4.68
N PHE A 65 19.87 9.24 -5.48
CA PHE A 65 18.70 8.90 -6.29
C PHE A 65 17.49 8.59 -5.41
N LYS A 66 17.69 7.78 -4.37
CA LYS A 66 16.66 7.49 -3.36
C LYS A 66 16.15 8.75 -2.66
N ALA A 67 17.05 9.61 -2.19
CA ALA A 67 16.67 10.86 -1.54
C ALA A 67 15.83 11.76 -2.47
N ARG A 68 16.23 11.88 -3.74
CA ARG A 68 15.45 12.62 -4.75
C ARG A 68 14.06 12.03 -4.96
N GLN A 69 13.93 10.70 -5.07
CA GLN A 69 12.62 10.06 -5.21
C GLN A 69 11.70 10.33 -4.02
N ILE A 70 12.24 10.31 -2.80
CA ILE A 70 11.48 10.64 -1.59
C ILE A 70 11.05 12.10 -1.62
N VAL A 71 11.98 13.03 -1.88
CA VAL A 71 11.69 14.47 -1.90
C VAL A 71 10.66 14.82 -2.97
N GLU A 72 10.76 14.27 -4.17
CA GLU A 72 9.79 14.52 -5.25
C GLU A 72 8.40 13.95 -4.92
N ALA A 73 8.31 12.75 -4.34
CA ALA A 73 7.03 12.21 -3.89
C ALA A 73 6.38 13.13 -2.84
N LEU A 74 7.13 13.55 -1.83
CA LEU A 74 6.64 14.46 -0.79
C LEU A 74 6.24 15.83 -1.35
N ARG A 75 7.01 16.36 -2.31
CA ARG A 75 6.72 17.63 -3.00
C ARG A 75 5.40 17.57 -3.75
N LEU A 76 5.05 16.41 -4.30
CA LEU A 76 3.77 16.16 -4.98
C LEU A 76 2.63 15.79 -4.02
N GLY A 77 2.89 15.71 -2.71
CA GLY A 77 1.92 15.24 -1.72
C GLY A 77 1.63 13.73 -1.80
N ILE A 78 2.52 12.97 -2.42
CA ILE A 78 2.40 11.52 -2.65
C ILE A 78 3.29 10.77 -1.66
N VAL A 79 2.82 9.63 -1.18
CA VAL A 79 3.60 8.77 -0.29
C VAL A 79 4.68 8.04 -1.10
N PRO A 80 5.97 8.11 -0.74
CA PRO A 80 7.01 7.36 -1.42
C PRO A 80 6.91 5.87 -1.07
N HIS A 81 6.00 5.12 -1.70
CA HIS A 81 5.66 3.74 -1.30
C HIS A 81 6.88 2.81 -1.17
N LYS A 82 7.93 3.01 -1.99
CA LYS A 82 9.18 2.23 -1.93
C LYS A 82 9.99 2.47 -0.65
N TYR A 83 9.86 3.65 -0.04
CA TYR A 83 10.63 4.09 1.13
C TYR A 83 9.72 4.53 2.28
N VAL A 84 8.44 4.15 2.24
CA VAL A 84 7.43 4.58 3.24
C VAL A 84 7.84 4.16 4.65
N GLU A 85 8.50 3.02 4.79
CA GLU A 85 8.99 2.55 6.09
C GLU A 85 10.08 3.43 6.68
N GLU A 86 10.93 4.01 5.84
CA GLU A 86 12.06 4.84 6.26
C GLU A 86 11.64 6.26 6.64
N PHE A 87 10.50 6.71 6.10
CA PHE A 87 9.99 8.06 6.34
C PHE A 87 8.79 8.12 7.29
N THR A 88 8.37 6.98 7.86
CA THR A 88 7.30 6.93 8.86
C THR A 88 7.87 7.22 10.25
N PHE A 89 7.95 8.50 10.61
CA PHE A 89 8.42 8.96 11.91
C PHE A 89 7.28 9.14 12.92
N GLY A 90 7.59 9.03 14.21
CA GLY A 90 6.67 9.36 15.30
C GLY A 90 5.50 8.38 15.50
N ARG A 91 5.37 7.33 14.67
CA ARG A 91 4.26 6.36 14.70
C ARG A 91 4.66 4.95 15.13
N LYS A 92 5.73 4.82 15.92
CA LYS A 92 6.27 3.51 16.32
C LYS A 92 5.22 2.67 17.05
N ARG A 93 4.45 3.31 17.94
CA ARG A 93 3.40 2.64 18.73
C ARG A 93 2.27 2.12 17.84
N GLU A 94 1.76 2.94 16.92
CA GLU A 94 0.71 2.56 15.97
C GLU A 94 1.20 1.44 15.05
N ALA A 95 2.44 1.55 14.54
CA ALA A 95 3.05 0.52 13.70
C ALA A 95 3.17 -0.82 14.43
N GLU A 96 3.59 -0.82 15.69
CA GLU A 96 3.63 -2.04 16.53
C GLU A 96 2.23 -2.62 16.77
N GLN A 97 1.23 -1.78 17.06
CA GLN A 97 -0.16 -2.22 17.22
C GLN A 97 -0.68 -2.89 15.94
N ILE A 98 -0.43 -2.31 14.78
CA ILE A 98 -0.86 -2.87 13.50
C ILE A 98 -0.12 -4.18 13.19
N ARG A 99 1.19 -4.26 13.44
CA ARG A 99 1.94 -5.52 13.27
C ARG A 99 1.42 -6.62 14.20
N ASN A 100 1.13 -6.28 15.46
CA ASN A 100 0.55 -7.21 16.40
C ASN A 100 -0.83 -7.68 15.94
N TRP A 101 -1.67 -6.76 15.44
CA TRP A 101 -2.96 -7.09 14.85
C TRP A 101 -2.83 -8.04 13.65
N MET A 102 -1.94 -7.73 12.70
CA MET A 102 -1.67 -8.61 11.54
C MET A 102 -1.15 -9.99 11.95
N SER A 103 -0.41 -10.10 13.05
CA SER A 103 0.14 -11.39 13.52
C SER A 103 -0.91 -12.33 14.11
N ARG A 104 -2.08 -11.80 14.52
CA ARG A 104 -3.14 -12.55 15.18
C ARG A 104 -4.15 -13.02 14.16
N ARG A 105 -4.27 -14.34 13.98
CA ARG A 105 -5.16 -14.95 12.98
C ARG A 105 -6.65 -14.83 13.27
N ASP A 106 -7.00 -14.55 14.53
CA ASP A 106 -8.38 -14.52 15.01
C ASP A 106 -8.93 -13.09 15.16
N GLU A 107 -8.13 -12.07 14.83
CA GLU A 107 -8.57 -10.67 14.88
C GLU A 107 -9.29 -10.26 13.59
N GLY A 108 -10.42 -9.56 13.75
CA GLY A 108 -11.24 -9.04 12.66
C GLY A 108 -10.77 -7.67 12.17
N SER A 109 -11.70 -6.74 11.96
CA SER A 109 -11.40 -5.42 11.39
C SER A 109 -10.68 -4.48 12.36
N LEU A 110 -9.75 -3.68 11.84
CA LEU A 110 -9.11 -2.56 12.54
C LEU A 110 -9.68 -1.22 12.05
N LEU A 111 -10.12 -0.37 12.98
CA LEU A 111 -10.62 0.97 12.66
C LEU A 111 -9.59 2.04 13.04
N ILE A 112 -9.19 2.86 12.07
CA ILE A 112 -8.26 3.99 12.29
C ILE A 112 -9.06 5.29 12.23
N ILE A 113 -9.09 6.00 13.36
CA ILE A 113 -9.78 7.29 13.51
C ILE A 113 -8.73 8.37 13.75
N GLY A 114 -8.94 9.54 13.16
CA GLY A 114 -8.08 10.70 13.39
C GLY A 114 -8.59 11.92 12.63
N GLU A 115 -8.08 13.09 12.99
CA GLU A 115 -8.47 14.37 12.41
C GLU A 115 -8.02 14.51 10.94
N TYR A 116 -8.60 15.49 10.23
CA TYR A 116 -8.13 15.83 8.88
C TYR A 116 -6.66 16.27 8.93
N GLY A 117 -5.84 15.80 7.98
CA GLY A 117 -4.41 16.05 8.00
C GLY A 117 -3.59 15.21 9.00
N ALA A 118 -4.22 14.38 9.84
CA ALA A 118 -3.52 13.50 10.78
C ALA A 118 -2.79 12.31 10.12
N GLY A 119 -2.52 12.34 8.81
CA GLY A 119 -1.73 11.32 8.11
C GLY A 119 -2.34 9.92 8.03
N LYS A 120 -3.68 9.80 8.04
CA LYS A 120 -4.37 8.49 7.96
C LYS A 120 -4.08 7.77 6.64
N THR A 121 -4.13 8.48 5.51
CA THR A 121 -3.80 7.93 4.19
C THR A 121 -2.36 7.42 4.16
N HIS A 122 -1.41 8.21 4.68
CA HIS A 122 -0.01 7.77 4.82
C HIS A 122 0.11 6.50 5.66
N LEU A 123 -0.64 6.41 6.76
CA LEU A 123 -0.65 5.21 7.60
C LEU A 123 -1.21 4.00 6.84
N LEU A 124 -2.31 4.13 6.10
CA LEU A 124 -2.85 3.03 5.28
C LEU A 124 -1.85 2.56 4.22
N GLU A 125 -1.14 3.49 3.57
CA GLU A 125 -0.08 3.18 2.60
C GLU A 125 1.11 2.46 3.23
N TYR A 126 1.49 2.85 4.44
CA TYR A 126 2.50 2.17 5.23
C TYR A 126 2.08 0.73 5.56
N ILE A 127 0.83 0.52 5.99
CA ILE A 127 0.28 -0.82 6.27
C ILE A 127 0.28 -1.67 5.01
N TYR A 128 -0.19 -1.12 3.90
CA TYR A 128 -0.21 -1.78 2.60
C TYR A 128 1.18 -2.28 2.20
N SER A 129 2.21 -1.44 2.35
CA SER A 129 3.58 -1.78 2.01
C SER A 129 4.14 -2.91 2.90
N ILE A 130 3.94 -2.82 4.22
CA ILE A 130 4.40 -3.85 5.16
C ILE A 130 3.67 -5.17 4.94
N ALA A 131 2.35 -5.14 4.77
CA ALA A 131 1.57 -6.34 4.56
C ALA A 131 2.04 -7.09 3.29
N LEU A 132 2.25 -6.38 2.18
CA LEU A 132 2.80 -6.99 0.96
C LEU A 132 4.19 -7.59 1.17
N ARG A 133 5.07 -6.89 1.89
CA ARG A 133 6.42 -7.36 2.19
C ARG A 133 6.40 -8.63 3.06
N ASP A 134 5.49 -8.67 4.02
CA ASP A 134 5.31 -9.78 4.96
C ASP A 134 4.53 -10.96 4.32
N GLY A 135 4.18 -10.86 3.02
CA GLY A 135 3.63 -11.94 2.22
C GLY A 135 2.10 -12.01 2.19
N TRP A 136 1.42 -10.97 2.66
CA TRP A 136 -0.03 -10.86 2.54
C TRP A 136 -0.47 -10.53 1.12
N ALA A 137 -1.69 -10.96 0.79
CA ALA A 137 -2.44 -10.42 -0.33
C ALA A 137 -3.22 -9.19 0.16
N VAL A 138 -3.12 -8.07 -0.55
CA VAL A 138 -3.62 -6.78 -0.07
C VAL A 138 -4.34 -6.05 -1.19
N SER A 139 -5.47 -5.42 -0.86
CA SER A 139 -6.16 -4.45 -1.72
C SER A 139 -6.31 -3.14 -0.95
N LEU A 140 -6.07 -2.02 -1.61
CA LEU A 140 -6.30 -0.68 -1.07
C LEU A 140 -7.37 0.03 -1.92
N VAL A 141 -8.53 0.30 -1.32
CA VAL A 141 -9.67 0.87 -2.04
C VAL A 141 -10.17 2.10 -1.34
N GLU A 142 -10.30 3.19 -2.09
CA GLU A 142 -10.99 4.40 -1.66
C GLU A 142 -12.48 4.28 -1.99
N LEU A 143 -13.31 4.56 -0.99
CA LEU A 143 -14.76 4.55 -1.09
C LEU A 143 -15.25 5.99 -1.24
N ASP A 144 -15.31 6.46 -2.48
CA ASP A 144 -15.92 7.74 -2.81
C ASP A 144 -17.41 7.56 -3.16
N PRO A 145 -18.34 8.40 -2.64
CA PRO A 145 -19.76 8.30 -2.95
C PRO A 145 -20.13 8.48 -4.43
N ASN A 146 -19.33 9.20 -5.22
CA ASN A 146 -19.58 9.44 -6.64
C ASN A 146 -19.01 8.31 -7.50
N GLU A 147 -17.81 7.81 -7.18
CA GLU A 147 -17.16 6.77 -7.98
C GLU A 147 -17.47 5.33 -7.55
N SER A 148 -17.67 5.11 -6.25
CA SER A 148 -17.81 3.79 -5.62
C SER A 148 -18.79 3.84 -4.45
N PRO A 149 -20.06 4.15 -4.73
CA PRO A 149 -21.06 4.22 -3.67
C PRO A 149 -21.32 2.84 -3.06
N LEU A 150 -21.54 2.82 -1.74
CA LEU A 150 -21.82 1.60 -0.97
C LEU A 150 -23.03 0.80 -1.46
N HIS A 151 -24.00 1.45 -2.12
CA HIS A 151 -25.16 0.77 -2.70
C HIS A 151 -24.84 0.00 -4.00
N LYS A 152 -23.61 0.08 -4.53
CA LYS A 152 -23.15 -0.66 -5.72
C LYS A 152 -22.04 -1.66 -5.36
N PRO A 153 -22.38 -2.81 -4.73
CA PRO A 153 -21.38 -3.76 -4.24
C PRO A 153 -20.50 -4.36 -5.35
N LYS A 154 -21.02 -4.53 -6.57
CA LYS A 154 -20.24 -5.00 -7.72
C LYS A 154 -19.12 -4.02 -8.10
N THR A 155 -19.39 -2.71 -8.05
CA THR A 155 -18.38 -1.67 -8.31
C THR A 155 -17.29 -1.69 -7.25
N ILE A 156 -17.65 -1.87 -5.98
CA ILE A 156 -16.69 -1.97 -4.88
C ILE A 156 -15.84 -3.23 -5.03
N TYR A 157 -16.47 -4.37 -5.31
CA TYR A 157 -15.77 -5.62 -5.57
C TYR A 157 -14.76 -5.48 -6.72
N ARG A 158 -15.18 -4.88 -7.84
CA ARG A 158 -14.28 -4.60 -8.97
C ARG A 158 -13.09 -3.74 -8.55
N LYS A 159 -13.31 -2.67 -7.75
CA LYS A 159 -12.21 -1.85 -7.22
C LYS A 159 -11.26 -2.65 -6.33
N ILE A 160 -11.79 -3.54 -5.47
CA ILE A 160 -10.99 -4.44 -4.63
C ILE A 160 -10.12 -5.35 -5.48
N ILE A 161 -10.69 -6.01 -6.48
CA ILE A 161 -9.96 -6.92 -7.36
C ILE A 161 -8.94 -6.18 -8.22
N SER A 162 -9.26 -5.01 -8.77
CA SER A 162 -8.30 -4.23 -9.58
C SER A 162 -7.11 -3.72 -8.75
N SER A 163 -7.35 -3.40 -7.47
CA SER A 163 -6.32 -2.96 -6.53
C SER A 163 -5.54 -4.12 -5.90
N PHE A 164 -6.02 -5.36 -6.07
CA PHE A 164 -5.41 -6.54 -5.45
C PHE A 164 -3.97 -6.72 -5.88
N ARG A 165 -3.07 -6.85 -4.91
CA ARG A 165 -1.66 -7.17 -5.13
C ARG A 165 -1.22 -8.25 -4.16
N PHE A 166 -0.32 -9.11 -4.61
CA PHE A 166 0.31 -10.10 -3.73
C PHE A 166 1.78 -10.35 -4.09
N GLY A 167 2.54 -10.80 -3.09
CA GLY A 167 3.93 -11.19 -3.23
C GLY A 167 4.89 -10.02 -3.49
N LYS A 168 6.20 -10.33 -3.47
CA LYS A 168 7.26 -9.31 -3.60
C LYS A 168 7.26 -8.57 -4.94
N LYS A 169 6.75 -9.21 -5.99
CA LYS A 169 6.64 -8.63 -7.34
C LYS A 169 5.37 -7.80 -7.55
N LYS A 170 4.49 -7.71 -6.54
CA LYS A 170 3.17 -7.06 -6.66
C LYS A 170 2.37 -7.62 -7.84
N ASN A 171 2.29 -8.94 -7.91
CA ASN A 171 1.48 -9.65 -8.89
C ASN A 171 -0.02 -9.35 -8.65
N ASP A 172 -0.82 -9.47 -9.69
CA ASP A 172 -2.24 -9.19 -9.72
C ASP A 172 -3.12 -10.39 -9.31
N PHE A 173 -4.44 -10.22 -9.43
CA PHE A 173 -5.41 -11.25 -9.05
C PHE A 173 -5.39 -12.47 -9.98
N ARG A 174 -5.14 -12.31 -11.28
CA ARG A 174 -5.08 -13.44 -12.23
C ARG A 174 -3.89 -14.33 -11.90
N GLU A 175 -2.74 -13.71 -11.63
CA GLU A 175 -1.52 -14.42 -11.25
C GLU A 175 -1.68 -15.15 -9.91
N PHE A 176 -2.47 -14.59 -8.99
CA PHE A 176 -2.82 -15.24 -7.74
C PHE A 176 -3.65 -16.51 -7.98
N LEU A 177 -4.68 -16.42 -8.82
CA LEU A 177 -5.50 -17.56 -9.22
C LEU A 177 -4.66 -18.64 -9.92
N ARG A 178 -3.75 -18.25 -10.82
CA ARG A 178 -2.81 -19.18 -11.47
C ARG A 178 -1.88 -19.86 -10.47
N GLN A 179 -1.38 -19.13 -9.47
CA GLN A 179 -0.54 -19.71 -8.43
C GLN A 179 -1.30 -20.71 -7.56
N ILE A 180 -2.56 -20.41 -7.21
CA ILE A 180 -3.45 -21.34 -6.51
C ILE A 180 -3.70 -22.58 -7.37
N ALA A 181 -4.00 -22.40 -8.65
CA ALA A 181 -4.24 -23.48 -9.59
C ALA A 181 -3.04 -24.43 -9.69
N ASN A 182 -1.81 -23.90 -9.63
CA ASN A 182 -0.58 -24.70 -9.65
C ASN A 182 -0.19 -25.31 -8.29
N ASN A 183 -0.88 -24.94 -7.20
CA ASN A 183 -0.58 -25.46 -5.87
C ASN A 183 -1.12 -26.89 -5.67
N SER A 184 -0.39 -27.76 -4.99
CA SER A 184 -0.84 -29.14 -4.67
C SER A 184 -2.13 -29.16 -3.83
N LYS A 185 -2.41 -28.09 -3.09
CA LYS A 185 -3.59 -27.94 -2.22
C LYS A 185 -4.78 -27.25 -2.90
N TRP A 186 -4.76 -27.05 -4.23
CA TRP A 186 -5.86 -26.39 -4.96
C TRP A 186 -7.23 -27.03 -4.69
N HIS A 187 -7.26 -28.35 -4.47
CA HIS A 187 -8.47 -29.13 -4.22
C HIS A 187 -9.30 -28.63 -3.04
N LYS A 188 -8.69 -27.89 -2.09
CA LYS A 188 -9.41 -27.26 -0.98
C LYS A 188 -10.44 -26.21 -1.43
N LEU A 189 -10.26 -25.65 -2.62
CA LEU A 189 -11.17 -24.68 -3.21
C LEU A 189 -12.13 -25.32 -4.22
N LYS A 190 -12.04 -26.63 -4.46
CA LYS A 190 -12.88 -27.32 -5.46
C LYS A 190 -14.37 -27.12 -5.22
N GLU A 191 -14.79 -27.20 -3.95
CA GLU A 191 -16.19 -27.04 -3.52
C GLU A 191 -16.61 -25.56 -3.39
N HIS A 192 -15.69 -24.61 -3.60
CA HIS A 192 -16.03 -23.20 -3.51
C HIS A 192 -16.87 -22.80 -4.71
N ALA A 193 -18.09 -22.32 -4.47
CA ALA A 193 -19.11 -22.03 -5.51
C ALA A 193 -18.59 -21.19 -6.68
N HIS A 194 -17.71 -20.20 -6.43
CA HIS A 194 -17.15 -19.34 -7.48
C HIS A 194 -15.71 -19.67 -7.87
N LEU A 195 -14.80 -19.77 -6.89
CA LEU A 195 -13.37 -20.03 -7.14
C LEU A 195 -13.09 -21.45 -7.63
N GLY A 196 -13.86 -22.47 -7.23
CA GLY A 196 -13.62 -23.86 -7.63
C GLY A 196 -13.64 -24.04 -9.15
N PRO A 197 -14.73 -23.63 -9.83
CA PRO A 197 -14.79 -23.62 -11.29
C PRO A 197 -13.68 -22.81 -11.96
N VAL A 198 -13.33 -21.63 -11.42
CA VAL A 198 -12.27 -20.77 -11.99
C VAL A 198 -10.92 -21.49 -11.94
N ILE A 199 -10.58 -22.05 -10.78
CA ILE A 199 -9.31 -22.76 -10.59
C ILE A 199 -9.25 -24.03 -11.46
N GLN A 200 -10.36 -24.76 -11.58
CA GLN A 200 -10.44 -25.95 -12.44
C GLN A 200 -10.28 -25.58 -13.92
N SER A 201 -10.91 -24.50 -14.37
CA SER A 201 -10.80 -23.97 -15.73
C SER A 201 -9.35 -23.60 -16.07
N ILE A 202 -8.66 -22.87 -15.18
CA ILE A 202 -7.24 -22.52 -15.34
C ILE A 202 -6.37 -23.77 -15.45
N ARG A 203 -6.59 -24.78 -14.60
CA ARG A 203 -5.81 -26.04 -14.64
C ARG A 203 -6.01 -26.83 -15.92
N ASN A 204 -7.19 -26.73 -16.54
CA ASN A 204 -7.52 -27.40 -17.77
C ASN A 204 -7.09 -26.61 -19.03
N ASN A 205 -6.41 -25.47 -18.87
CA ASN A 205 -6.11 -24.51 -19.94
C ASN A 205 -7.36 -24.10 -20.73
N LYS A 206 -8.49 -23.97 -20.02
CA LYS A 206 -9.80 -23.55 -20.55
C LYS A 206 -10.23 -22.22 -19.91
N ASP A 207 -9.30 -21.42 -19.40
CA ASP A 207 -9.57 -20.08 -18.87
C ASP A 207 -9.89 -19.13 -20.02
N THR A 208 -11.15 -19.15 -20.45
CA THR A 208 -11.68 -18.13 -21.36
C THR A 208 -11.65 -16.78 -20.64
N ASP A 209 -11.25 -15.72 -21.35
CA ASP A 209 -11.22 -14.36 -20.80
C ASP A 209 -12.57 -13.97 -20.17
N ASP A 210 -13.70 -14.40 -20.74
CA ASP A 210 -15.05 -14.17 -20.20
C ASP A 210 -15.23 -14.64 -18.74
N TYR A 211 -14.63 -15.78 -18.37
CA TYR A 211 -14.76 -16.34 -17.01
C TYR A 211 -13.87 -15.59 -16.01
N LEU A 212 -12.69 -15.15 -16.46
CA LEU A 212 -11.78 -14.32 -15.69
C LEU A 212 -12.34 -12.91 -15.49
N GLU A 213 -12.88 -12.30 -16.54
CA GLU A 213 -13.55 -11.00 -16.48
C GLU A 213 -14.78 -11.04 -15.57
N TRP A 214 -15.52 -12.15 -15.57
CA TRP A 214 -16.65 -12.32 -14.67
C TRP A 214 -16.21 -12.35 -13.20
N ILE A 215 -15.22 -13.18 -12.85
CA ILE A 215 -14.73 -13.25 -11.46
C ILE A 215 -14.03 -11.95 -11.03
N GLU A 216 -13.55 -11.14 -11.97
CA GLU A 216 -13.01 -9.80 -11.70
C GLU A 216 -14.09 -8.71 -11.56
N GLY A 217 -15.35 -9.05 -11.84
CA GLY A 217 -16.46 -8.10 -11.82
C GLY A 217 -16.45 -7.11 -12.99
N LEU A 218 -15.72 -7.43 -14.07
CA LEU A 218 -15.67 -6.66 -15.31
C LEU A 218 -16.87 -6.94 -16.22
N SER A 219 -17.41 -8.16 -16.16
CA SER A 219 -18.55 -8.57 -17.00
C SER A 219 -19.90 -8.14 -16.44
N GLU A 220 -20.79 -7.64 -17.30
CA GLU A 220 -22.22 -7.43 -17.01
C GLU A 220 -23.06 -8.70 -17.21
N ALA A 221 -22.47 -9.77 -17.74
CA ALA A 221 -23.15 -11.04 -17.90
C ALA A 221 -23.45 -11.69 -16.55
N LYS A 222 -24.61 -12.37 -16.46
CA LYS A 222 -24.88 -13.32 -15.36
C LYS A 222 -23.85 -14.45 -15.43
N TYR A 223 -23.58 -15.05 -14.26
CA TYR A 223 -22.66 -16.16 -14.03
C TYR A 223 -22.48 -17.00 -15.32
N PRO A 224 -21.26 -17.08 -15.89
CA PRO A 224 -21.06 -17.83 -17.11
C PRO A 224 -21.51 -19.25 -16.83
N THR A 225 -22.34 -19.80 -17.70
CA THR A 225 -22.91 -21.13 -17.53
C THR A 225 -21.75 -22.12 -17.45
N VAL A 226 -21.34 -22.46 -16.23
CA VAL A 226 -20.38 -23.53 -16.00
C VAL A 226 -21.10 -24.75 -16.52
N GLU A 227 -20.69 -25.29 -17.66
CA GLU A 227 -21.12 -26.61 -18.10
C GLU A 227 -21.04 -27.50 -16.87
N LYS A 228 -22.19 -28.04 -16.45
CA LYS A 228 -22.36 -28.77 -15.19
C LYS A 228 -21.24 -29.80 -15.05
N HIS A 229 -20.17 -29.46 -14.34
CA HIS A 229 -19.32 -30.47 -13.76
C HIS A 229 -20.17 -31.08 -12.65
N VAL A 230 -20.71 -32.25 -12.95
CA VAL A 230 -21.39 -33.11 -11.99
C VAL A 230 -20.44 -33.26 -10.81
N PHE A 231 -20.76 -32.57 -9.71
CA PHE A 231 -20.11 -32.81 -8.43
C PHE A 231 -20.53 -34.22 -8.01
N ASP A 232 -19.56 -35.06 -7.67
CA ASP A 232 -19.72 -36.49 -7.33
C ASP A 232 -20.54 -36.75 -6.05
N SER A 233 -21.15 -35.72 -5.46
CA SER A 233 -22.26 -35.87 -4.52
C SER A 233 -23.54 -35.79 -5.33
N GLY A 234 -24.27 -36.91 -5.49
CA GLY A 234 -25.43 -37.11 -6.38
C GLY A 234 -26.68 -36.23 -6.17
N VAL A 235 -26.48 -34.93 -5.96
CA VAL A 235 -27.47 -33.87 -5.90
C VAL A 235 -27.30 -33.04 -7.17
N ILE A 236 -28.15 -33.32 -8.15
CA ILE A 236 -28.22 -32.53 -9.38
C ILE A 236 -29.11 -31.32 -9.05
N ILE A 237 -28.51 -30.14 -8.87
CA ILE A 237 -29.28 -28.90 -8.82
C ILE A 237 -29.52 -28.44 -10.26
N GLU A 238 -30.72 -28.72 -10.79
CA GLU A 238 -31.14 -28.22 -12.08
C GLU A 238 -31.64 -26.78 -11.98
N LYS A 239 -30.78 -25.81 -12.29
CA LYS A 239 -31.20 -24.43 -12.55
C LYS A 239 -31.41 -24.25 -14.05
N LYS A 240 -32.67 -24.30 -14.48
CA LYS A 240 -33.08 -23.98 -15.85
C LYS A 240 -33.50 -22.51 -15.90
N VAL A 241 -32.72 -21.68 -16.60
CA VAL A 241 -33.12 -20.29 -16.88
C VAL A 241 -34.07 -20.32 -18.07
N LEU A 242 -35.38 -20.28 -17.80
CA LEU A 242 -36.35 -19.94 -18.84
C LEU A 242 -36.31 -18.42 -19.02
N GLY A 243 -36.18 -17.98 -20.28
CA GLY A 243 -36.17 -16.56 -20.62
C GLY A 243 -37.34 -15.82 -19.99
N TYR A 244 -37.07 -14.59 -19.53
CA TYR A 244 -37.97 -13.72 -18.78
C TYR A 244 -38.42 -14.25 -17.41
N GLY A 245 -37.55 -14.03 -16.41
CA GLY A 245 -38.00 -13.51 -15.12
C GLY A 245 -38.50 -14.48 -14.04
N PHE A 246 -38.46 -15.80 -14.22
CA PHE A 246 -38.84 -16.74 -13.16
C PHE A 246 -37.73 -17.76 -12.84
N MET A 247 -37.38 -17.87 -11.55
CA MET A 247 -36.52 -18.93 -11.02
C MET A 247 -37.41 -20.04 -10.45
N GLU A 248 -37.33 -21.25 -11.03
CA GLU A 248 -37.89 -22.47 -10.44
C GLU A 248 -36.72 -23.29 -9.87
N GLU A 249 -36.68 -23.50 -8.57
CA GLU A 249 -35.74 -24.44 -7.92
C GLU A 249 -36.41 -25.81 -7.81
N ARG A 250 -35.84 -26.81 -8.48
CA ARG A 250 -36.21 -28.22 -8.26
C ARG A 250 -34.98 -28.99 -7.79
N THR A 251 -35.10 -29.58 -6.61
CA THR A 251 -34.13 -30.53 -6.08
C THR A 251 -34.59 -31.94 -6.44
N THR A 252 -33.84 -32.64 -7.27
CA THR A 252 -34.08 -34.07 -7.54
C THR A 252 -32.93 -34.88 -6.96
N LEU A 253 -33.26 -35.85 -6.10
CA LEU A 253 -32.32 -36.90 -5.70
C LEU A 253 -32.17 -37.88 -6.87
N GLY A 254 -30.95 -38.04 -7.37
CA GLY A 254 -30.65 -39.10 -8.34
C GLY A 254 -30.87 -40.46 -7.70
N LYS A 255 -31.75 -41.28 -8.28
CA LYS A 255 -31.78 -42.71 -7.98
C LYS A 255 -30.64 -43.38 -8.75
N SER A 256 -29.90 -44.24 -8.05
CA SER A 256 -28.82 -45.11 -8.53
C SER A 256 -29.21 -45.93 -9.76
#